data_AF-A0A3C1AD67-F1
#
_entry.id   AF-A0A3C1AD67-F1
#
_cell.length_a   1.000
_cell.length_b   1.000
_cell.length_c   1.000
_cell.angle_alpha   90.00
_cell.angle_beta   90.00
_cell.angle_gamma   90.00
#
_symmetry.space_group_name_H-M   'P 1'
#
loop_
_entity.id
_entity.type
_entity.pdbx_description
1 polymer ?
#
loop_
_entity_poly.entity_id
_entity_poly.type
_entity_poly.pdbx_seq_one_letter_code
_entity_poly.pdbx_strand_id
1 'polypeptide(L)'
;MEAQIIERKEVNLPEISQPITKLRKAIGWTLQDNGQWISCNNCIPNTNADLNKTNDPENKLGKHNFTEMQLREVLIQGEQYAILLVFRRSGYFKFETLRDEWNSRNDVDFYVFKATKLKQILPDTLPSGKVWLTNMDVFCMGKIEGFDQKTYLQKIANQIQRQYVLKYPPNFNLLFAVMPLNLKNEKFVRFRLIEVFNKEYIYSQYFLNDYLPHLLDKFYYEVPYGNFIEFVRIFPVYEDLIAQPKSFNEYYKRGVALFKRKEYASAAADFHHAIDLFPGQSFFLAYAYLGNCYYNMEMLDEALMFFNLAIDNKPEQSEFIYDWARVLYNRGLVNYKLKNTNLACDDWNKASIYGISEAQKMLKKHCK
;
A
#
# COMPACT_ATOMS: atom_id res chain seq x y z
N MET A 1 40.81 -17.53 -28.76
CA MET A 1 39.48 -17.89 -28.23
C MET A 1 39.10 -16.79 -27.26
N GLU A 2 38.46 -15.75 -27.77
CA GLU A 2 38.11 -14.56 -26.99
C GLU A 2 36.97 -14.91 -26.04
N ALA A 3 37.19 -14.69 -24.74
CA ALA A 3 36.16 -14.85 -23.74
C ALA A 3 35.13 -13.74 -23.95
N GLN A 4 33.94 -14.09 -24.45
CA GLN A 4 32.77 -13.24 -24.36
C GLN A 4 32.51 -12.97 -22.89
N ILE A 5 32.83 -11.75 -22.45
CA ILE A 5 32.34 -11.20 -21.19
C ILE A 5 30.83 -11.08 -21.37
N ILE A 6 30.09 -12.09 -20.89
CA ILE A 6 28.65 -11.99 -20.74
C ILE A 6 28.44 -10.92 -19.69
N GLU A 7 28.12 -9.69 -20.13
CA GLU A 7 27.54 -8.67 -19.26
C GLU A 7 26.33 -9.31 -18.58
N ARG A 8 26.48 -9.65 -17.29
CA ARG A 8 25.33 -10.02 -16.46
C ARG A 8 24.44 -8.80 -16.44
N LYS A 9 23.33 -8.83 -17.20
CA LYS A 9 22.24 -7.87 -17.04
C LYS A 9 22.03 -7.65 -15.55
N GLU A 10 22.23 -6.42 -15.08
CA GLU A 10 21.82 -6.06 -13.73
C GLU A 10 20.37 -6.51 -13.58
N VAL A 11 20.15 -7.46 -12.68
CA VAL A 11 18.79 -7.88 -12.34
C VAL A 11 18.22 -6.68 -11.61
N ASN A 12 17.44 -5.86 -12.32
CA ASN A 12 16.77 -4.72 -11.73
C ASN A 12 15.74 -5.28 -10.73
N LEU A 13 16.13 -5.32 -9.46
CA LEU A 13 15.29 -5.83 -8.39
C LEU A 13 14.15 -4.85 -8.15
N PRO A 14 12.95 -5.34 -7.82
CA PRO A 14 11.84 -4.45 -7.51
C PRO A 14 12.20 -3.61 -6.27
N GLU A 15 12.08 -2.30 -6.41
CA GLU A 15 12.36 -1.36 -5.32
C GLU A 15 11.26 -1.45 -4.26
N ILE A 16 11.65 -1.64 -3.00
CA ILE A 16 10.74 -1.67 -1.85
C ILE A 16 10.78 -0.31 -1.17
N SER A 17 9.62 0.33 -1.04
CA SER A 17 9.52 1.66 -0.47
C SER A 17 9.88 1.73 1.02
N GLN A 18 10.07 2.94 1.54
CA GLN A 18 10.09 3.20 2.98
C GLN A 18 8.77 2.77 3.64
N PRO A 19 8.73 2.52 4.96
CA PRO A 19 7.47 2.17 5.63
C PRO A 19 6.42 3.24 5.41
N ILE A 20 5.25 2.84 4.89
CA ILE A 20 4.12 3.74 4.66
C ILE A 20 3.28 3.83 5.94
N THR A 21 2.96 2.67 6.53
CA THR A 21 2.23 2.59 7.80
C THR A 21 2.91 1.61 8.75
N LYS A 22 2.69 1.80 10.05
CA LYS A 22 3.28 0.97 11.10
C LYS A 22 2.28 0.68 12.20
N LEU A 23 2.28 -0.54 12.72
CA LEU A 23 1.58 -0.90 13.94
C LEU A 23 2.59 -1.34 15.00
N ARG A 24 2.70 -0.55 16.08
CA ARG A 24 3.68 -0.76 17.17
C ARG A 24 3.03 -1.13 18.51
N LYS A 25 1.72 -1.01 18.62
CA LYS A 25 0.98 -1.22 19.85
C LYS A 25 -0.30 -1.99 19.55
N ALA A 26 -0.39 -3.21 20.07
CA ALA A 26 -1.61 -4.00 20.18
C ALA A 26 -1.55 -4.77 21.51
N ILE A 27 -2.71 -5.09 22.06
CA ILE A 27 -2.82 -5.97 23.22
C ILE A 27 -3.20 -7.34 22.70
N GLY A 28 -2.35 -8.34 22.87
CA GLY A 28 -2.70 -9.69 22.52
C GLY A 28 -3.37 -10.40 23.69
N TRP A 29 -4.47 -11.06 23.42
CA TRP A 29 -5.28 -11.79 24.38
C TRP A 29 -5.24 -13.27 24.05
N THR A 30 -5.21 -14.12 25.09
CA THR A 30 -5.32 -15.57 24.97
C THR A 30 -6.21 -16.14 26.07
N LEU A 31 -7.12 -17.03 25.70
CA LEU A 31 -7.85 -17.92 26.60
C LEU A 31 -6.97 -19.15 26.87
N GLN A 32 -6.61 -19.35 28.13
CA GLN A 32 -5.79 -20.47 28.57
C GLN A 32 -6.62 -21.75 28.75
N ASP A 33 -5.93 -22.89 28.80
CA ASP A 33 -6.50 -24.22 29.08
C ASP A 33 -7.19 -24.34 30.45
N ASN A 34 -6.82 -23.49 31.41
CA ASN A 34 -7.50 -23.34 32.70
C ASN A 34 -8.75 -22.44 32.67
N GLY A 35 -9.15 -21.94 31.50
CA GLY A 35 -10.32 -21.07 31.31
C GLY A 35 -10.10 -19.59 31.63
N GLN A 36 -8.89 -19.15 31.97
CA GLN A 36 -8.59 -17.75 32.26
C GLN A 36 -8.13 -16.99 31.01
N TRP A 37 -8.60 -15.76 30.88
CA TRP A 37 -8.07 -14.81 29.90
C TRP A 37 -6.86 -14.09 30.47
N ILE A 38 -5.78 -14.06 29.68
CA ILE A 38 -4.61 -13.25 29.96
C ILE A 38 -4.24 -12.41 28.74
N SER A 39 -3.48 -11.35 28.97
CA SER A 39 -3.08 -10.42 27.92
C SER A 39 -1.64 -9.96 28.05
N CYS A 40 -1.02 -9.57 26.94
CA CYS A 40 0.27 -8.89 26.97
C CYS A 40 0.47 -7.97 25.76
N ASN A 41 1.41 -7.02 25.89
CA ASN A 41 1.67 -6.02 24.85
C ASN A 41 2.44 -6.63 23.66
N ASN A 42 1.87 -6.52 22.47
CA ASN A 42 2.40 -7.04 21.20
C ASN A 42 2.73 -8.54 21.19
N CYS A 43 2.14 -9.31 22.10
CA CYS A 43 2.36 -10.74 22.20
C CYS A 43 1.06 -11.51 22.40
N ILE A 44 1.00 -12.74 21.91
CA ILE A 44 -0.06 -13.69 22.22
C ILE A 44 0.51 -14.63 23.29
N PRO A 45 0.05 -14.55 24.55
CA PRO A 45 0.49 -15.47 25.59
C PRO A 45 0.22 -16.93 25.21
N ASN A 46 0.95 -17.86 25.83
CA ASN A 46 0.76 -19.29 25.57
C ASN A 46 -0.63 -19.73 26.03
N THR A 47 -1.28 -20.61 25.27
CA THR A 47 -2.58 -21.18 25.66
C THR A 47 -2.44 -22.14 26.84
N ASN A 48 -1.28 -22.76 27.03
CA ASN A 48 -1.00 -23.56 28.21
C ASN A 48 -0.59 -22.65 29.38
N ALA A 49 -1.36 -22.69 30.47
CA ALA A 49 -1.14 -21.81 31.62
C ALA A 49 0.21 -22.03 32.31
N ASP A 50 0.71 -23.26 32.36
CA ASP A 50 1.96 -23.59 33.04
C ASP A 50 3.18 -23.16 32.24
N LEU A 51 3.12 -23.23 30.90
CA LEU A 51 4.21 -22.74 30.03
C LEU A 51 4.45 -21.23 30.19
N ASN A 52 3.43 -20.45 30.57
CA ASN A 52 3.59 -19.02 30.84
C ASN A 52 4.32 -18.73 32.16
N LYS A 53 4.40 -19.71 33.07
CA LYS A 53 5.08 -19.57 34.37
C LYS A 53 6.56 -19.95 34.29
N THR A 54 6.99 -20.62 33.21
CA THR A 54 8.38 -21.06 33.09
C THR A 54 9.32 -19.90 32.74
N ASN A 55 10.59 -20.07 33.06
CA ASN A 55 11.64 -19.13 32.64
C ASN A 55 12.17 -19.40 31.23
N ASP A 56 11.48 -20.26 30.50
CA ASP A 56 11.86 -20.65 29.15
C ASP A 56 11.72 -19.47 28.17
N PRO A 57 12.81 -19.07 27.48
CA PRO A 57 12.78 -17.93 26.58
C PRO A 57 11.88 -18.13 25.36
N GLU A 58 11.73 -19.35 24.83
CA GLU A 58 10.84 -19.58 23.67
C GLU A 58 9.37 -19.42 24.06
N ASN A 59 8.99 -19.94 25.23
CA ASN A 59 7.63 -19.79 25.75
C ASN A 59 7.27 -18.32 25.96
N LYS A 60 8.22 -17.51 26.45
CA LYS A 60 8.03 -16.06 26.63
C LYS A 60 7.99 -15.30 25.31
N LEU A 61 8.82 -15.72 24.33
CA LEU A 61 8.96 -15.01 23.07
C LEU A 61 7.84 -15.28 22.08
N GLY A 62 7.17 -16.43 22.11
CA GLY A 62 5.91 -16.72 21.40
C GLY A 62 5.95 -16.57 19.87
N LYS A 63 5.42 -17.55 19.12
CA LYS A 63 5.49 -17.50 17.63
C LYS A 63 4.73 -16.33 16.99
N HIS A 64 3.71 -15.82 17.67
CA HIS A 64 2.87 -14.73 17.15
C HIS A 64 3.35 -13.35 17.55
N ASN A 65 4.27 -13.26 18.51
CA ASN A 65 4.69 -11.98 19.08
C ASN A 65 5.40 -11.13 18.03
N PHE A 66 5.22 -9.82 18.13
CA PHE A 66 5.85 -8.87 17.24
C PHE A 66 6.41 -7.67 18.02
N THR A 67 7.40 -7.01 17.45
CA THR A 67 7.88 -5.70 17.92
C THR A 67 7.28 -4.58 17.09
N GLU A 68 7.07 -4.82 15.79
CA GLU A 68 6.48 -3.88 14.86
C GLU A 68 5.91 -4.61 13.65
N MET A 69 4.74 -4.18 13.17
CA MET A 69 4.28 -4.50 11.82
C MET A 69 4.43 -3.28 10.92
N GLN A 70 4.86 -3.48 9.67
CA GLN A 70 4.97 -2.41 8.68
C GLN A 70 4.26 -2.80 7.39
N LEU A 71 3.60 -1.85 6.75
CA LEU A 71 3.25 -1.96 5.34
C LEU A 71 4.22 -1.13 4.50
N ARG A 72 4.79 -1.77 3.48
CA ARG A 72 5.61 -1.14 2.44
C ARG A 72 5.00 -1.42 1.09
N GLU A 73 5.39 -0.63 0.11
CA GLU A 73 4.98 -0.80 -1.27
C GLU A 73 6.10 -1.44 -2.07
N VAL A 74 5.70 -2.24 -3.06
CA VAL A 74 6.57 -2.72 -4.12
C VAL A 74 5.78 -2.78 -5.43
N LEU A 75 6.39 -2.34 -6.52
CA LEU A 75 5.83 -2.50 -7.84
C LEU A 75 6.38 -3.78 -8.48
N ILE A 76 5.48 -4.67 -8.89
CA ILE A 76 5.85 -5.90 -9.58
C ILE A 76 5.23 -5.82 -10.97
N GLN A 77 6.07 -5.63 -11.99
CA GLN A 77 5.63 -5.45 -13.38
C GLN A 77 4.56 -4.36 -13.56
N GLY A 78 4.64 -3.26 -12.82
CA GLY A 78 3.67 -2.17 -12.93
C GLY A 78 2.31 -2.44 -12.28
N GLU A 79 2.17 -3.55 -11.53
CA GLU A 79 1.09 -3.72 -10.56
C GLU A 79 1.57 -3.35 -9.15
N GLN A 80 0.67 -2.79 -8.34
CA GLN A 80 0.98 -2.37 -6.97
C GLN A 80 0.75 -3.52 -5.98
N TYR A 81 1.80 -3.87 -5.24
CA TYR A 81 1.75 -4.81 -4.14
C TYR A 81 2.07 -4.12 -2.81
N ALA A 82 1.46 -4.62 -1.75
CA ALA A 82 1.84 -4.29 -0.38
C ALA A 82 2.69 -5.43 0.17
N ILE A 83 3.67 -5.07 0.99
CA ILE A 83 4.47 -5.99 1.80
C ILE A 83 4.13 -5.75 3.26
N LEU A 84 3.47 -6.73 3.89
CA LEU A 84 3.36 -6.79 5.34
C LEU A 84 4.63 -7.39 5.91
N LEU A 85 5.40 -6.59 6.65
CA LEU A 85 6.54 -7.05 7.44
C LEU A 85 6.13 -7.18 8.90
N VAL A 86 6.38 -8.34 9.50
CA VAL A 86 6.14 -8.61 10.92
C VAL A 86 7.50 -8.85 11.58
N PHE A 87 8.01 -7.82 12.27
CA PHE A 87 9.27 -7.90 13.00
C PHE A 87 9.04 -8.53 14.36
N ARG A 88 9.93 -9.42 14.78
CA ARG A 88 9.83 -10.10 16.07
C ARG A 88 11.18 -10.37 16.70
N ARG A 89 11.20 -10.40 18.03
CA ARG A 89 12.32 -10.96 18.79
C ARG A 89 12.15 -12.46 18.87
N SER A 90 13.23 -13.17 18.60
CA SER A 90 13.29 -14.62 18.47
C SER A 90 14.64 -15.09 19.01
N GLY A 91 14.93 -16.37 18.88
CA GLY A 91 16.23 -16.92 19.22
C GLY A 91 16.24 -18.42 19.02
N TYR A 92 17.32 -19.04 19.44
CA TYR A 92 17.51 -20.48 19.39
C TYR A 92 18.46 -20.90 20.50
N PHE A 93 18.36 -22.16 20.92
CA PHE A 93 19.36 -22.75 21.79
C PHE A 93 20.52 -23.26 20.95
N LYS A 94 21.75 -23.01 21.38
CA LYS A 94 22.93 -23.62 20.74
C LYS A 94 22.88 -25.14 20.89
N PHE A 95 22.37 -25.62 22.03
CA PHE A 95 22.13 -27.04 22.30
C PHE A 95 20.63 -27.28 22.49
N GLU A 96 19.89 -27.43 21.39
CA GLU A 96 18.42 -27.51 21.36
C GLU A 96 17.84 -28.57 22.32
N THR A 97 18.38 -29.79 22.31
CA THR A 97 17.90 -30.88 23.18
C THR A 97 18.09 -30.60 24.66
N LEU A 98 19.18 -29.92 25.02
CA LEU A 98 19.51 -29.57 26.41
C LEU A 98 18.84 -28.25 26.84
N ARG A 99 18.29 -27.50 25.87
CA ARG A 99 17.81 -26.12 26.04
C ARG A 99 18.85 -25.25 26.76
N ASP A 100 20.10 -25.35 26.30
CA ASP A 100 21.25 -24.64 26.88
C ASP A 100 21.83 -23.60 25.91
N GLU A 101 22.41 -22.53 26.46
CA GLU A 101 22.93 -21.35 25.76
C GLU A 101 21.93 -20.69 24.79
N TRP A 102 20.99 -19.90 25.31
CA TRP A 102 20.03 -19.13 24.51
C TRP A 102 20.69 -17.98 23.73
N ASN A 103 20.50 -17.98 22.41
CA ASN A 103 20.98 -16.93 21.51
C ASN A 103 19.79 -16.13 20.96
N SER A 104 19.69 -14.85 21.33
CA SER A 104 18.61 -13.97 20.87
C SER A 104 18.92 -13.39 19.47
N ARG A 105 17.89 -13.24 18.65
CA ARG A 105 17.97 -12.62 17.32
C ARG A 105 16.69 -11.87 16.97
N ASN A 106 16.77 -11.00 15.96
CA ASN A 106 15.59 -10.35 15.39
C ASN A 106 15.25 -11.00 14.06
N ASP A 107 14.01 -11.43 13.92
CA ASP A 107 13.49 -12.06 12.70
C ASP A 107 12.47 -11.11 12.07
N VAL A 108 12.26 -11.28 10.76
CA VAL A 108 11.16 -10.62 10.04
C VAL A 108 10.46 -11.65 9.15
N ASP A 109 9.15 -11.76 9.33
CA ASP A 109 8.29 -12.47 8.40
C ASP A 109 7.75 -11.44 7.41
N PHE A 110 7.61 -11.82 6.14
CA PHE A 110 7.08 -10.93 5.12
C PHE A 110 6.01 -11.63 4.28
N TYR A 111 4.97 -10.87 3.92
CA TYR A 111 3.88 -11.32 3.06
C TYR A 111 3.62 -10.25 1.99
N VAL A 112 3.75 -10.64 0.73
CA VAL A 112 3.55 -9.78 -0.43
C VAL A 112 2.21 -10.14 -1.06
N PHE A 113 1.32 -9.18 -1.22
CA PHE A 113 -0.02 -9.36 -1.79
C PHE A 113 -0.47 -8.11 -2.54
N LYS A 114 -1.46 -8.23 -3.42
CA LYS A 114 -1.97 -7.07 -4.18
C LYS A 114 -2.47 -6.00 -3.21
N ALA A 115 -2.06 -4.74 -3.42
CA ALA A 115 -2.39 -3.64 -2.49
C ALA A 115 -3.91 -3.44 -2.33
N THR A 116 -4.70 -3.78 -3.35
CA THR A 116 -6.18 -3.75 -3.32
C THR A 116 -6.79 -4.63 -2.22
N LYS A 117 -6.09 -5.66 -1.76
CA LYS A 117 -6.53 -6.50 -0.63
C LYS A 117 -6.66 -5.74 0.69
N LEU A 118 -5.90 -4.65 0.88
CA LEU A 118 -5.99 -3.84 2.10
C LEU A 118 -7.39 -3.23 2.28
N LYS A 119 -8.07 -2.87 1.19
CA LYS A 119 -9.45 -2.37 1.22
C LYS A 119 -10.47 -3.43 1.65
N GLN A 120 -10.13 -4.70 1.46
CA GLN A 120 -11.01 -5.84 1.78
C GLN A 120 -10.90 -6.25 3.25
N ILE A 121 -9.80 -5.89 3.95
CA ILE A 121 -9.55 -6.31 5.34
C ILE A 121 -10.67 -5.86 6.28
N LEU A 122 -11.16 -4.63 6.14
CA LEU A 122 -12.21 -4.09 7.01
C LEU A 122 -13.25 -3.33 6.17
N PRO A 123 -14.31 -4.02 5.70
CA PRO A 123 -15.38 -3.38 4.94
C PRO A 123 -16.11 -2.31 5.76
N ASP A 124 -16.49 -1.20 5.11
CA ASP A 124 -17.25 -0.11 5.76
C ASP A 124 -18.62 -0.54 6.29
N THR A 125 -19.18 -1.58 5.68
CA THR A 125 -20.49 -2.13 6.03
C THR A 125 -20.44 -3.19 7.13
N LEU A 126 -19.25 -3.56 7.63
CA LEU A 126 -19.10 -4.63 8.61
C LEU A 126 -19.70 -4.24 9.96
N PRO A 127 -20.73 -4.96 10.46
CA PRO A 127 -21.31 -4.65 11.76
C PRO A 127 -20.35 -4.91 12.93
N SER A 128 -20.49 -4.13 14.00
CA SER A 128 -19.77 -4.36 15.25
C SER A 128 -20.06 -5.78 15.78
N GLY A 129 -19.03 -6.49 16.23
CA GLY A 129 -19.10 -7.84 16.78
C GLY A 129 -19.20 -8.95 15.75
N LYS A 130 -19.11 -8.64 14.44
CA LYS A 130 -19.04 -9.65 13.38
C LYS A 130 -17.61 -9.85 12.92
N VAL A 131 -17.20 -11.11 12.83
CA VAL A 131 -15.91 -11.50 12.26
C VAL A 131 -15.98 -11.39 10.73
N TRP A 132 -14.96 -10.78 10.16
CA TRP A 132 -14.70 -10.75 8.73
C TRP A 132 -13.34 -11.37 8.45
N LEU A 133 -13.25 -12.15 7.38
CA LEU A 133 -12.03 -12.83 6.98
C LEU A 133 -11.67 -12.44 5.56
N THR A 134 -10.43 -12.00 5.36
CA THR A 134 -9.89 -11.70 4.04
C THR A 134 -8.82 -12.72 3.69
N ASN A 135 -8.99 -13.39 2.55
CA ASN A 135 -7.90 -14.11 1.93
C ASN A 135 -7.00 -13.09 1.22
N MET A 136 -5.73 -12.99 1.66
CA MET A 136 -4.78 -12.02 1.13
C MET A 136 -4.21 -12.41 -0.24
N ASP A 137 -4.44 -13.65 -0.71
CA ASP A 137 -3.90 -14.19 -1.97
C ASP A 137 -2.40 -13.85 -2.11
N VAL A 138 -1.63 -14.32 -1.14
CA VAL A 138 -0.21 -14.02 -1.02
C VAL A 138 0.52 -14.43 -2.32
N PHE A 139 1.22 -13.46 -2.90
CA PHE A 139 2.06 -13.65 -4.06
C PHE A 139 3.42 -14.27 -3.69
N CYS A 140 4.04 -13.75 -2.63
CA CYS A 140 5.33 -14.19 -2.12
C CYS A 140 5.35 -14.04 -0.59
N MET A 141 5.90 -15.00 0.13
CA MET A 141 6.13 -14.88 1.57
C MET A 141 7.38 -15.63 1.99
N GLY A 142 7.89 -15.28 3.16
CA GLY A 142 9.02 -15.97 3.76
C GLY A 142 9.39 -15.38 5.10
N LYS A 143 10.44 -15.98 5.68
CA LYS A 143 11.03 -15.56 6.94
C LYS A 143 12.51 -15.28 6.73
N ILE A 144 12.99 -14.16 7.28
CA ILE A 144 14.41 -13.84 7.35
C ILE A 144 14.80 -13.84 8.82
N GLU A 145 15.61 -14.83 9.18
CA GLU A 145 16.07 -14.99 10.55
C GLU A 145 17.36 -14.20 10.80
N GLY A 146 17.47 -13.54 11.97
CA GLY A 146 18.65 -12.75 12.32
C GLY A 146 19.01 -11.72 11.25
N PHE A 147 18.03 -10.95 10.77
CA PHE A 147 18.21 -10.11 9.59
C PHE A 147 19.17 -8.94 9.84
N ASP A 148 19.97 -8.59 8.83
CA ASP A 148 20.75 -7.36 8.79
C ASP A 148 19.87 -6.23 8.22
N GLN A 149 19.77 -5.13 8.97
CA GLN A 149 18.97 -3.96 8.63
C GLN A 149 19.34 -3.35 7.27
N LYS A 150 20.59 -3.53 6.81
CA LYS A 150 21.05 -2.98 5.52
C LYS A 150 20.65 -3.84 4.32
N THR A 151 20.48 -5.15 4.51
CA THR A 151 20.38 -6.11 3.39
C THR A 151 19.06 -6.88 3.32
N TYR A 152 18.24 -6.88 4.38
CA TYR A 152 17.01 -7.69 4.41
C TYR A 152 16.00 -7.33 3.30
N LEU A 153 15.84 -6.04 2.96
CA LEU A 153 14.97 -5.62 1.86
C LEU A 153 15.45 -6.16 0.50
N GLN A 154 16.77 -6.19 0.27
CA GLN A 154 17.33 -6.78 -0.94
C GLN A 154 17.06 -8.29 -1.00
N LYS A 155 17.10 -9.00 0.14
CA LYS A 155 16.71 -10.42 0.21
C LYS A 155 15.23 -10.62 -0.13
N ILE A 156 14.34 -9.77 0.37
CA ILE A 156 12.91 -9.80 0.04
C ILE A 156 12.70 -9.53 -1.46
N ALA A 157 13.33 -8.49 -2.01
CA ALA A 157 13.23 -8.15 -3.42
C ALA A 157 13.73 -9.29 -4.34
N ASN A 158 14.82 -9.96 -3.96
CA ASN A 158 15.29 -11.17 -4.65
C ASN A 158 14.27 -12.32 -4.62
N GLN A 159 13.60 -12.54 -3.48
CA GLN A 159 12.56 -13.58 -3.37
C GLN A 159 11.33 -13.24 -4.21
N ILE A 160 10.91 -11.97 -4.23
CA ILE A 160 9.84 -11.47 -5.11
C ILE A 160 10.21 -11.72 -6.57
N GLN A 161 11.42 -11.34 -6.98
CA GLN A 161 11.89 -11.53 -8.36
C GLN A 161 11.93 -13.01 -8.73
N ARG A 162 12.46 -13.87 -7.85
CA ARG A 162 12.49 -15.32 -8.06
C ARG A 162 11.08 -15.90 -8.21
N GLN A 163 10.16 -15.51 -7.34
CA GLN A 163 8.77 -15.94 -7.36
C GLN A 163 8.09 -15.54 -8.66
N TYR A 164 8.32 -14.31 -9.12
CA TYR A 164 7.84 -13.82 -10.40
C TYR A 164 8.34 -14.64 -11.59
N VAL A 165 9.65 -14.93 -11.65
CA VAL A 165 10.24 -15.72 -12.74
C VAL A 165 9.72 -17.16 -12.74
N LEU A 166 9.64 -17.78 -11.56
CA LEU A 166 9.26 -19.18 -11.43
C LEU A 166 7.76 -19.43 -11.61
N LYS A 167 6.90 -18.43 -11.36
CA LYS A 167 5.43 -18.51 -11.47
C LYS A 167 4.79 -19.63 -10.65
N TYR A 168 5.46 -20.17 -9.64
CA TYR A 168 4.86 -21.13 -8.72
C TYR A 168 4.15 -20.39 -7.59
N PRO A 169 2.90 -20.73 -7.22
CA PRO A 169 2.25 -20.13 -6.06
C PRO A 169 3.02 -20.49 -4.78
N PRO A 170 2.99 -19.63 -3.74
CA PRO A 170 3.62 -19.97 -2.47
C PRO A 170 2.89 -21.15 -1.81
N ASN A 171 3.62 -21.96 -1.04
CA ASN A 171 3.06 -23.12 -0.32
C ASN A 171 2.03 -22.73 0.73
N PHE A 172 2.17 -21.53 1.28
CA PHE A 172 1.31 -20.97 2.31
C PHE A 172 0.67 -19.68 1.82
N ASN A 173 -0.44 -19.35 2.44
CA ASN A 173 -1.20 -18.15 2.25
C ASN A 173 -1.48 -17.51 3.61
N LEU A 174 -1.92 -16.25 3.60
CA LEU A 174 -2.27 -15.51 4.78
C LEU A 174 -3.76 -15.16 4.75
N LEU A 175 -4.48 -15.53 5.80
CA LEU A 175 -5.82 -15.04 6.06
C LEU A 175 -5.76 -13.96 7.15
N PHE A 176 -6.50 -12.88 6.94
CA PHE A 176 -6.57 -11.75 7.85
C PHE A 176 -8.00 -11.68 8.44
N ALA A 177 -8.15 -12.12 9.68
CA ALA A 177 -9.41 -12.06 10.41
C ALA A 177 -9.49 -10.73 11.17
N VAL A 178 -10.63 -10.05 11.10
CA VAL A 178 -10.91 -8.83 11.88
C VAL A 178 -12.32 -8.86 12.48
N MET A 179 -12.52 -8.14 13.57
CA MET A 179 -13.82 -7.90 14.17
C MET A 179 -13.83 -6.52 14.84
N PRO A 180 -14.54 -5.53 14.26
CA PRO A 180 -14.72 -4.24 14.90
C PRO A 180 -15.66 -4.38 16.11
N LEU A 181 -15.40 -3.64 17.18
CA LEU A 181 -16.15 -3.70 18.44
C LEU A 181 -16.32 -2.31 19.04
N ASN A 182 -17.43 -2.13 19.74
CA ASN A 182 -17.66 -0.98 20.62
C ASN A 182 -17.67 -1.47 22.07
N LEU A 183 -16.70 -1.03 22.89
CA LEU A 183 -16.59 -1.38 24.31
C LEU A 183 -16.58 -0.09 25.12
N LYS A 184 -17.57 0.09 26.02
CA LYS A 184 -17.63 1.24 26.95
C LYS A 184 -17.43 2.61 26.27
N ASN A 185 -18.08 2.82 25.12
CA ASN A 185 -17.97 4.00 24.25
C ASN A 185 -16.65 4.18 23.49
N GLU A 186 -15.72 3.24 23.56
CA GLU A 186 -14.51 3.21 22.75
C GLU A 186 -14.63 2.17 21.62
N LYS A 187 -14.01 2.46 20.48
CA LYS A 187 -14.01 1.56 19.32
C LYS A 187 -12.68 0.83 19.24
N PHE A 188 -12.76 -0.49 19.07
CA PHE A 188 -11.61 -1.36 18.90
C PHE A 188 -11.76 -2.21 17.65
N VAL A 189 -10.64 -2.77 17.19
CA VAL A 189 -10.62 -3.87 16.24
C VAL A 189 -9.86 -5.02 16.89
N ARG A 190 -10.50 -6.19 16.94
CA ARG A 190 -9.79 -7.45 17.18
C ARG A 190 -9.34 -8.00 15.85
N PHE A 191 -8.12 -8.51 15.77
CA PHE A 191 -7.62 -9.12 14.55
C PHE A 191 -6.68 -10.29 14.81
N ARG A 192 -6.53 -11.12 13.78
CA ARG A 192 -5.59 -12.24 13.77
C ARG A 192 -5.06 -12.50 12.36
N LEU A 193 -3.76 -12.78 12.31
CA LEU A 193 -3.06 -13.27 11.12
C LEU A 193 -3.01 -14.80 11.18
N ILE A 194 -3.48 -15.47 10.14
CA ILE A 194 -3.59 -16.93 10.08
C ILE A 194 -2.82 -17.42 8.85
N GLU A 195 -1.67 -18.04 9.07
CA GLU A 195 -0.96 -18.77 8.02
C GLU A 195 -1.63 -20.11 7.77
N VAL A 196 -1.90 -20.42 6.51
CA VAL A 196 -2.57 -21.64 6.08
C VAL A 196 -1.94 -22.17 4.81
N PHE A 197 -2.00 -23.49 4.58
CA PHE A 197 -1.58 -24.04 3.29
C PHE A 197 -2.37 -23.41 2.14
N ASN A 198 -1.68 -23.09 1.05
CA ASN A 198 -2.27 -22.47 -0.13
C ASN A 198 -2.97 -23.50 -1.02
N LYS A 199 -4.01 -24.10 -0.47
CA LYS A 199 -4.91 -25.04 -1.15
C LYS A 199 -6.33 -24.61 -0.84
N GLU A 200 -7.11 -24.38 -1.90
CA GLU A 200 -8.47 -23.83 -1.79
C GLU A 200 -9.35 -24.63 -0.84
N TYR A 201 -9.35 -25.95 -0.96
CA TYR A 201 -10.14 -26.83 -0.09
C TYR A 201 -9.74 -26.75 1.40
N ILE A 202 -8.54 -26.26 1.74
CA ILE A 202 -8.09 -26.08 3.12
C ILE A 202 -8.53 -24.71 3.63
N TYR A 203 -8.16 -23.63 2.93
CA TYR A 203 -8.45 -22.30 3.45
C TYR A 203 -9.94 -21.94 3.34
N SER A 204 -10.70 -22.53 2.40
CA SER A 204 -12.15 -22.28 2.28
C SER A 204 -12.93 -22.73 3.52
N GLN A 205 -12.41 -23.70 4.29
CA GLN A 205 -13.02 -24.16 5.54
C GLN A 205 -13.12 -23.04 6.58
N TYR A 206 -12.18 -22.09 6.58
CA TYR A 206 -12.18 -20.95 7.49
C TYR A 206 -13.30 -19.93 7.19
N PHE A 207 -13.86 -19.96 5.98
CA PHE A 207 -14.94 -19.08 5.54
C PHE A 207 -16.33 -19.66 5.80
N LEU A 208 -16.42 -20.91 6.25
CA LEU A 208 -17.69 -21.54 6.59
C LEU A 208 -18.27 -20.91 7.85
N ASN A 209 -19.60 -20.77 7.89
CA ASN A 209 -20.32 -20.12 8.99
C ASN A 209 -20.08 -20.77 10.36
N ASP A 210 -19.75 -22.06 10.39
CA ASP A 210 -19.47 -22.81 11.62
C ASP A 210 -18.06 -22.58 12.16
N TYR A 211 -17.17 -21.92 11.40
CA TYR A 211 -15.78 -21.67 11.79
C TYR A 211 -15.46 -20.18 11.88
N LEU A 212 -15.97 -19.38 10.94
CA LEU A 212 -15.69 -17.95 10.83
C LEU A 212 -15.93 -17.17 12.15
N PRO A 213 -17.05 -17.36 12.87
CA PRO A 213 -17.28 -16.66 14.14
C PRO A 213 -16.25 -16.98 15.21
N HIS A 214 -15.64 -18.18 15.17
CA HIS A 214 -14.77 -18.70 16.22
C HIS A 214 -13.28 -18.35 16.02
N LEU A 215 -12.91 -17.69 14.92
CA LEU A 215 -11.50 -17.41 14.60
C LEU A 215 -10.79 -16.52 15.64
N LEU A 216 -11.56 -15.75 16.40
CA LEU A 216 -11.09 -14.80 17.43
C LEU A 216 -11.55 -15.20 18.84
N ASP A 217 -12.04 -16.41 19.06
CA ASP A 217 -12.55 -16.82 20.38
C ASP A 217 -11.46 -17.22 21.37
N LYS A 218 -10.30 -17.64 20.87
CA LYS A 218 -9.21 -18.17 21.71
C LYS A 218 -8.04 -17.21 21.85
N PHE A 219 -7.63 -16.56 20.77
CA PHE A 219 -6.59 -15.55 20.84
C PHE A 219 -6.66 -14.59 19.66
N TYR A 220 -6.28 -13.34 19.93
CA TYR A 220 -6.34 -12.24 18.98
C TYR A 220 -5.51 -11.07 19.49
N TYR A 221 -5.20 -10.16 18.58
CA TYR A 221 -4.75 -8.81 18.93
C TYR A 221 -5.93 -7.86 19.01
N GLU A 222 -5.89 -6.94 19.94
CA GLU A 222 -6.85 -5.85 20.10
C GLU A 222 -6.15 -4.51 19.98
N VAL A 223 -6.75 -3.60 19.23
CA VAL A 223 -6.18 -2.29 18.91
C VAL A 223 -7.29 -1.24 18.88
N PRO A 224 -7.02 0.01 19.31
CA PRO A 224 -7.95 1.10 19.07
C PRO A 224 -8.28 1.21 17.58
N TYR A 225 -9.56 1.44 17.25
CA TYR A 225 -10.05 1.46 15.87
C TYR A 225 -9.27 2.46 15.01
N GLY A 226 -9.01 3.66 15.52
CA GLY A 226 -8.23 4.69 14.82
C GLY A 226 -6.86 4.19 14.40
N ASN A 227 -6.12 3.52 15.30
CA ASN A 227 -4.79 2.98 15.01
C ASN A 227 -4.84 1.86 13.97
N PHE A 228 -5.88 1.01 14.01
CA PHE A 228 -6.05 -0.04 13.00
C PHE A 228 -6.35 0.56 11.62
N ILE A 229 -7.24 1.56 11.55
CA ILE A 229 -7.52 2.30 10.32
C ILE A 229 -6.26 3.00 9.79
N GLU A 230 -5.50 3.65 10.66
CA GLU A 230 -4.22 4.27 10.30
C GLU A 230 -3.27 3.25 9.67
N PHE A 231 -3.22 2.04 10.24
CA PHE A 231 -2.38 0.97 9.73
C PHE A 231 -2.82 0.46 8.35
N VAL A 232 -4.09 0.10 8.15
CA VAL A 232 -4.52 -0.57 6.91
C VAL A 232 -5.07 0.36 5.82
N ARG A 233 -5.68 1.51 6.17
CA ARG A 233 -6.39 2.37 5.21
C ARG A 233 -5.60 3.58 4.72
N ILE A 234 -4.57 4.03 5.44
CA ILE A 234 -3.72 5.14 4.96
C ILE A 234 -2.82 4.70 3.81
N PHE A 235 -2.54 3.40 3.70
CA PHE A 235 -1.79 2.86 2.58
C PHE A 235 -2.48 3.26 1.26
N PRO A 236 -1.81 4.02 0.38
CA PRO A 236 -2.43 4.46 -0.86
C PRO A 236 -2.60 3.27 -1.79
N VAL A 237 -3.79 3.09 -2.35
CA VAL A 237 -4.08 2.00 -3.28
C VAL A 237 -4.46 2.58 -4.63
N TYR A 238 -3.66 2.29 -5.65
CA TYR A 238 -3.84 2.74 -7.03
C TYR A 238 -4.37 1.59 -7.89
N GLU A 239 -5.68 1.47 -8.02
CA GLU A 239 -6.34 0.39 -8.77
C GLU A 239 -6.06 0.46 -10.28
N ASP A 240 -5.74 1.66 -10.77
CA ASP A 240 -5.46 1.96 -12.17
C ASP A 240 -3.99 1.76 -12.56
N LEU A 241 -3.15 1.19 -11.68
CA LEU A 241 -1.76 0.87 -12.03
C LEU A 241 -1.73 -0.38 -12.92
N ILE A 242 -1.62 -0.16 -14.23
CA ILE A 242 -1.71 -1.21 -15.25
C ILE A 242 -0.30 -1.62 -15.69
N ALA A 243 -0.01 -2.92 -15.61
CA ALA A 243 1.29 -3.46 -15.99
C ALA A 243 1.72 -3.14 -17.43
N GLN A 244 0.83 -3.44 -18.37
CA GLN A 244 1.09 -3.33 -19.81
C GLN A 244 -0.08 -2.62 -20.48
N PRO A 245 -0.14 -1.27 -20.42
CA PRO A 245 -1.14 -0.51 -21.12
C PRO A 245 -0.96 -0.65 -22.64
N LYS A 246 -2.07 -0.77 -23.36
CA LYS A 246 -2.11 -0.98 -24.82
C LYS A 246 -3.09 -0.05 -25.52
N SER A 247 -3.91 0.69 -24.77
CA SER A 247 -4.89 1.63 -25.29
C SER A 247 -4.71 3.02 -24.68
N PHE A 248 -5.24 4.05 -25.35
CA PHE A 248 -5.30 5.42 -24.84
C PHE A 248 -5.76 5.44 -23.37
N ASN A 249 -6.89 4.79 -23.07
CA ASN A 249 -7.48 4.80 -21.74
C ASN A 249 -6.58 4.15 -20.69
N GLU A 250 -5.85 3.08 -21.03
CA GLU A 250 -4.97 2.40 -20.08
C GLU A 250 -3.71 3.22 -19.80
N TYR A 251 -3.09 3.81 -20.83
CA TYR A 251 -1.95 4.73 -20.65
C TYR A 251 -2.37 5.96 -19.86
N TYR A 252 -3.52 6.57 -20.19
CA TYR A 252 -4.06 7.71 -19.46
C TYR A 252 -4.31 7.37 -17.99
N LYS A 253 -4.98 6.24 -17.70
CA LYS A 253 -5.26 5.78 -16.34
C LYS A 253 -3.97 5.52 -15.54
N ARG A 254 -3.00 4.84 -16.15
CA ARG A 254 -1.69 4.60 -15.53
C ARG A 254 -0.94 5.91 -15.29
N GLY A 255 -0.94 6.83 -16.25
CA GLY A 255 -0.37 8.17 -16.12
C GLY A 255 -0.99 8.95 -14.95
N VAL A 256 -2.32 8.90 -14.77
CA VAL A 256 -2.99 9.52 -13.61
C VAL A 256 -2.57 8.86 -12.30
N ALA A 257 -2.44 7.52 -12.26
CA ALA A 257 -1.95 6.81 -11.09
C ALA A 257 -0.51 7.22 -10.74
N LEU A 258 0.39 7.25 -11.73
CA LEU A 258 1.78 7.70 -11.59
C LEU A 258 1.87 9.17 -11.13
N PHE A 259 1.01 10.04 -11.67
CA PHE A 259 0.93 11.44 -11.25
C PHE A 259 0.53 11.55 -9.77
N LYS A 260 -0.46 10.79 -9.32
CA LYS A 260 -0.87 10.73 -7.90
C LYS A 260 0.25 10.20 -7.00
N ARG A 261 1.08 9.29 -7.52
CA ARG A 261 2.30 8.80 -6.88
C ARG A 261 3.46 9.80 -6.91
N LYS A 262 3.29 10.96 -7.54
CA LYS A 262 4.30 12.00 -7.76
C LYS A 262 5.46 11.55 -8.66
N GLU A 263 5.26 10.48 -9.43
CA GLU A 263 6.21 10.00 -10.44
C GLU A 263 5.99 10.77 -11.74
N TYR A 264 6.23 12.08 -11.72
CA TYR A 264 5.80 13.00 -12.79
C TYR A 264 6.44 12.73 -14.15
N ALA A 265 7.70 12.29 -14.20
CA ALA A 265 8.37 11.95 -15.45
C ALA A 265 7.76 10.70 -16.11
N SER A 266 7.55 9.63 -15.33
CA SER A 266 6.88 8.41 -15.79
C SER A 266 5.43 8.68 -16.19
N ALA A 267 4.71 9.51 -15.42
CA ALA A 267 3.36 9.94 -15.75
C ALA A 267 3.32 10.71 -17.07
N ALA A 268 4.25 11.64 -17.30
CA ALA A 268 4.35 12.38 -18.55
C ALA A 268 4.60 11.45 -19.75
N ALA A 269 5.50 10.47 -19.62
CA ALA A 269 5.73 9.48 -20.68
C ALA A 269 4.45 8.69 -21.03
N ASP A 270 3.67 8.30 -20.02
CA ASP A 270 2.38 7.63 -20.23
C ASP A 270 1.34 8.53 -20.90
N PHE A 271 1.25 9.80 -20.52
CA PHE A 271 0.34 10.73 -21.19
C PHE A 271 0.73 10.98 -22.65
N HIS A 272 2.03 11.06 -22.95
CA HIS A 272 2.53 11.12 -24.33
C HIS A 272 2.10 9.88 -25.14
N HIS A 273 2.36 8.68 -24.61
CA HIS A 273 1.93 7.44 -25.26
C HIS A 273 0.41 7.34 -25.42
N ALA A 274 -0.36 7.84 -24.45
CA ALA A 274 -1.80 7.93 -24.61
C ALA A 274 -2.14 8.80 -25.83
N ILE A 275 -1.61 10.02 -25.90
CA ILE A 275 -1.84 10.98 -26.99
C ILE A 275 -1.44 10.39 -28.36
N ASP A 276 -0.33 9.65 -28.44
CA ASP A 276 0.15 9.01 -29.67
C ASP A 276 -0.81 7.93 -30.22
N LEU A 277 -1.57 7.25 -29.35
CA LEU A 277 -2.33 6.06 -29.73
C LEU A 277 -3.67 6.35 -30.40
N PHE A 278 -4.35 7.46 -30.11
CA PHE A 278 -5.59 7.84 -30.82
C PHE A 278 -6.08 9.22 -30.36
N PRO A 279 -6.10 10.28 -31.18
CA PRO A 279 -6.69 11.57 -30.83
C PRO A 279 -8.24 11.59 -31.02
N GLY A 280 -9.00 11.14 -30.04
CA GLY A 280 -10.46 11.41 -29.87
C GLY A 280 -10.81 12.81 -29.31
N GLN A 281 -11.95 12.98 -28.61
CA GLN A 281 -12.35 14.30 -28.04
C GLN A 281 -11.79 14.58 -26.62
N SER A 282 -11.20 13.61 -25.93
CA SER A 282 -10.78 13.72 -24.51
C SER A 282 -9.30 14.11 -24.27
N PHE A 283 -8.59 14.63 -25.27
CA PHE A 283 -7.11 14.85 -25.24
C PHE A 283 -6.71 16.01 -24.37
N PHE A 284 -7.61 16.97 -24.22
CA PHE A 284 -7.36 18.15 -23.41
C PHE A 284 -7.00 17.76 -21.97
N LEU A 285 -7.57 16.68 -21.43
CA LEU A 285 -7.20 16.14 -20.12
C LEU A 285 -5.78 15.59 -20.11
N ALA A 286 -5.38 14.82 -21.13
CA ALA A 286 -4.01 14.30 -21.23
C ALA A 286 -2.98 15.44 -21.35
N TYR A 287 -3.27 16.47 -22.16
CA TYR A 287 -2.45 17.68 -22.21
C TYR A 287 -2.43 18.44 -20.89
N ALA A 288 -3.57 18.56 -20.20
CA ALA A 288 -3.63 19.21 -18.89
C ALA A 288 -2.80 18.46 -17.86
N TYR A 289 -2.83 17.13 -17.88
CA TYR A 289 -1.98 16.31 -17.02
C TYR A 289 -0.50 16.42 -17.38
N LEU A 290 -0.13 16.49 -18.67
CA LEU A 290 1.25 16.82 -19.07
C LEU A 290 1.68 18.18 -18.50
N GLY A 291 0.86 19.22 -18.67
CA GLY A 291 1.11 20.53 -18.10
C GLY A 291 1.32 20.48 -16.58
N ASN A 292 0.50 19.69 -15.88
CA ASN A 292 0.68 19.44 -14.44
C ASN A 292 1.98 18.69 -14.13
N CYS A 293 2.35 17.67 -14.91
CA CYS A 293 3.60 16.94 -14.72
C CYS A 293 4.80 17.88 -14.84
N TYR A 294 4.89 18.63 -15.94
CA TYR A 294 5.98 19.58 -16.17
C TYR A 294 6.01 20.70 -15.13
N TYR A 295 4.85 21.20 -14.71
CA TYR A 295 4.76 22.18 -13.62
C TYR A 295 5.34 21.66 -12.31
N ASN A 296 5.06 20.40 -11.95
CA ASN A 296 5.61 19.78 -10.74
C ASN A 296 7.09 19.39 -10.87
N MET A 297 7.60 19.24 -12.10
CA MET A 297 9.02 19.09 -12.41
C MET A 297 9.74 20.45 -12.55
N GLU A 298 9.07 21.57 -12.26
CA GLU A 298 9.56 22.95 -12.41
C GLU A 298 9.97 23.37 -13.83
N MET A 299 9.51 22.61 -14.84
CA MET A 299 9.67 22.88 -16.26
C MET A 299 8.52 23.78 -16.73
N LEU A 300 8.62 25.08 -16.41
CA LEU A 300 7.49 26.02 -16.53
C LEU A 300 7.09 26.33 -17.98
N ASP A 301 8.05 26.39 -18.90
CA ASP A 301 7.77 26.68 -20.32
C ASP A 301 7.06 25.52 -20.99
N GLU A 302 7.49 24.28 -20.74
CA GLU A 302 6.83 23.07 -21.19
C GLU A 302 5.44 22.94 -20.56
N ALA A 303 5.31 23.25 -19.26
CA ALA A 303 4.02 23.28 -18.59
C ALA A 303 3.05 24.25 -19.28
N LEU A 304 3.51 25.47 -19.57
CA LEU A 304 2.72 26.48 -20.26
C LEU A 304 2.30 26.01 -21.67
N MET A 305 3.23 25.41 -22.42
CA MET A 305 2.94 24.85 -23.74
C MET A 305 1.81 23.81 -23.70
N PHE A 306 1.90 22.82 -22.80
CA PHE A 306 0.86 21.79 -22.69
C PHE A 306 -0.46 22.31 -22.13
N PHE A 307 -0.44 23.31 -21.25
CA PHE A 307 -1.67 23.97 -20.83
C PHE A 307 -2.33 24.77 -21.96
N ASN A 308 -1.55 25.41 -22.85
CA ASN A 308 -2.10 26.06 -24.04
C ASN A 308 -2.76 25.04 -24.96
N LEU A 309 -2.10 23.92 -25.25
CA LEU A 309 -2.68 22.83 -26.03
C LEU A 309 -3.98 22.29 -25.41
N ALA A 310 -4.03 22.12 -24.08
CA ALA A 310 -5.23 21.71 -23.38
C ALA A 310 -6.37 22.74 -23.49
N ILE A 311 -6.06 24.03 -23.46
CA ILE A 311 -7.07 25.10 -23.58
C ILE A 311 -7.59 25.22 -25.01
N ASP A 312 -6.70 25.14 -26.00
CA ASP A 312 -7.03 25.22 -27.42
C ASP A 312 -7.90 24.04 -27.86
N ASN A 313 -7.74 22.88 -27.22
CA ASN A 313 -8.59 21.69 -27.40
C ASN A 313 -9.78 21.66 -26.42
N LYS A 314 -10.48 22.78 -26.26
CA LYS A 314 -11.63 22.89 -25.34
C LYS A 314 -12.68 21.78 -25.61
N PRO A 315 -13.17 21.07 -24.57
CA PRO A 315 -14.20 20.06 -24.75
C PRO A 315 -15.54 20.69 -25.19
N GLU A 316 -16.23 20.04 -26.13
CA GLU A 316 -17.58 20.42 -26.56
C GLU A 316 -18.66 20.01 -25.54
N GLN A 317 -18.39 18.93 -24.80
CA GLN A 317 -19.35 18.32 -23.89
C GLN A 317 -19.36 19.08 -22.55
N SER A 318 -20.56 19.45 -22.11
CA SER A 318 -20.77 20.25 -20.90
C SER A 318 -20.21 19.61 -19.62
N GLU A 319 -20.11 18.28 -19.56
CA GLU A 319 -19.60 17.56 -18.40
C GLU A 319 -18.12 17.86 -18.10
N PHE A 320 -17.33 18.20 -19.12
CA PHE A 320 -15.90 18.48 -18.97
C PHE A 320 -15.59 19.97 -18.77
N ILE A 321 -16.61 20.84 -18.75
CA ILE A 321 -16.38 22.29 -18.65
C ILE A 321 -15.66 22.67 -17.34
N TYR A 322 -15.95 21.95 -16.25
CA TYR A 322 -15.33 22.17 -14.95
C TYR A 322 -13.85 21.77 -14.96
N ASP A 323 -13.52 20.62 -15.56
CA ASP A 323 -12.13 20.19 -15.71
C ASP A 323 -11.34 21.13 -16.63
N TRP A 324 -11.94 21.59 -17.73
CA TRP A 324 -11.34 22.60 -18.60
C TRP A 324 -11.10 23.93 -17.87
N ALA A 325 -12.05 24.39 -17.05
CA ALA A 325 -11.85 25.58 -16.22
C ALA A 325 -10.71 25.41 -15.19
N ARG A 326 -10.49 24.19 -14.71
CA ARG A 326 -9.34 23.88 -13.85
C ARG A 326 -8.00 23.95 -14.60
N VAL A 327 -7.99 23.66 -15.90
CA VAL A 327 -6.81 23.89 -16.76
C VAL A 327 -6.46 25.37 -16.81
N LEU A 328 -7.45 26.26 -17.01
CA LEU A 328 -7.23 27.71 -16.95
C LEU A 328 -6.62 28.13 -15.61
N TYR A 329 -7.18 27.65 -14.49
CA TYR A 329 -6.63 27.93 -13.18
C TYR A 329 -5.15 27.52 -13.05
N ASN A 330 -4.81 26.30 -13.51
CA ASN A 330 -3.45 25.80 -13.46
C ASN A 330 -2.50 26.57 -14.38
N ARG A 331 -2.93 26.94 -15.59
CA ARG A 331 -2.14 27.81 -16.47
C ARG A 331 -1.89 29.17 -15.82
N GLY A 332 -2.89 29.72 -15.13
CA GLY A 332 -2.73 30.94 -14.35
C GLY A 332 -1.64 30.82 -13.28
N LEU A 333 -1.51 29.67 -12.60
CA LEU A 333 -0.42 29.41 -11.66
C LEU A 333 0.96 29.41 -12.36
N VAL A 334 1.05 28.80 -13.55
CA VAL A 334 2.30 28.80 -14.35
C VAL A 334 2.67 30.21 -14.80
N ASN A 335 1.72 30.95 -15.38
CA ASN A 335 1.90 32.33 -15.81
C ASN A 335 2.34 33.22 -14.66
N TYR A 336 1.75 33.04 -13.47
CA TYR A 336 2.17 33.77 -12.27
C TYR A 336 3.61 33.45 -11.87
N LYS A 337 4.02 32.18 -11.88
CA LYS A 337 5.42 31.80 -11.62
C LYS A 337 6.40 32.36 -12.66
N LEU A 338 5.97 32.43 -13.93
CA LEU A 338 6.71 33.07 -15.03
C LEU A 338 6.67 34.61 -14.99
N LYS A 339 6.06 35.21 -13.96
CA LYS A 339 5.88 36.67 -13.79
C LYS A 339 4.95 37.34 -14.82
N ASN A 340 4.20 36.55 -15.59
CA ASN A 340 3.17 37.01 -16.51
C ASN A 340 1.85 37.27 -15.77
N THR A 341 1.87 38.22 -14.82
CA THR A 341 0.76 38.44 -13.86
C THR A 341 -0.56 38.78 -14.56
N ASN A 342 -0.54 39.58 -15.62
CA ASN A 342 -1.76 39.94 -16.36
C ASN A 342 -2.44 38.69 -16.96
N LEU A 343 -1.66 37.82 -17.61
CA LEU A 343 -2.16 36.56 -18.18
C LEU A 343 -2.66 35.61 -17.08
N ALA A 344 -1.99 35.58 -15.93
CA ALA A 344 -2.46 34.81 -14.79
C ALA A 344 -3.81 35.30 -14.27
N CYS A 345 -4.00 36.61 -14.17
CA CYS A 345 -5.24 37.23 -13.76
C CYS A 345 -6.38 36.96 -14.76
N ASP A 346 -6.11 37.02 -16.06
CA ASP A 346 -7.09 36.69 -17.09
C ASP A 346 -7.56 35.24 -16.99
N ASP A 347 -6.62 34.32 -16.78
CA ASP A 347 -6.88 32.89 -16.62
C ASP A 347 -7.70 32.59 -15.35
N TRP A 348 -7.33 33.18 -14.21
CA TRP A 348 -8.09 33.02 -12.97
C TRP A 348 -9.47 33.66 -13.05
N ASN A 349 -9.62 34.79 -13.73
CA ASN A 349 -10.91 35.42 -13.95
C ASN A 349 -11.83 34.48 -14.73
N LYS A 350 -11.36 33.94 -15.87
CA LYS A 350 -12.11 32.95 -16.65
C LYS A 350 -12.45 31.70 -15.85
N ALA A 351 -11.48 31.13 -15.12
CA ALA A 351 -11.72 29.95 -14.29
C ALA A 351 -12.77 30.20 -13.20
N SER A 352 -12.77 31.40 -12.60
CA SER A 352 -13.72 31.76 -11.54
C SER A 352 -15.18 31.84 -12.01
N ILE A 353 -15.41 32.25 -13.27
CA ILE A 353 -16.75 32.30 -13.89
C ILE A 353 -17.37 30.90 -13.94
N TYR A 354 -16.55 29.86 -14.12
CA TYR A 354 -16.98 28.46 -14.12
C TYR A 354 -16.95 27.80 -12.73
N GLY A 355 -16.82 28.59 -11.66
CA GLY A 355 -16.98 28.11 -10.29
C GLY A 355 -15.70 27.61 -9.60
N ILE A 356 -14.50 27.84 -10.17
CA ILE A 356 -13.24 27.48 -9.50
C ILE A 356 -12.97 28.46 -8.33
N SER A 357 -13.24 28.00 -7.10
CA SER A 357 -13.17 28.82 -5.89
C SER A 357 -11.75 29.33 -5.58
N GLU A 358 -10.74 28.54 -5.92
CA GLU A 358 -9.32 28.82 -5.74
C GLU A 358 -8.89 29.97 -6.63
N ALA A 359 -9.43 30.05 -7.85
CA ALA A 359 -9.17 31.13 -8.78
C ALA A 359 -9.64 32.48 -8.21
N GLN A 360 -10.81 32.52 -7.55
CA GLN A 360 -11.32 33.72 -6.88
C GLN A 360 -10.37 34.21 -5.77
N LYS A 361 -9.78 33.29 -5.01
CA LYS A 361 -8.80 33.63 -3.97
C LYS A 361 -7.54 34.21 -4.60
N MET A 362 -7.07 33.64 -5.70
CA MET A 362 -5.89 34.13 -6.41
C MET A 362 -6.12 35.53 -6.98
N LEU A 363 -7.28 35.79 -7.60
CA LEU A 363 -7.65 37.13 -8.08
C LEU A 363 -7.57 38.17 -6.96
N LYS A 364 -8.26 37.95 -5.83
CA LYS A 364 -8.27 38.90 -4.71
C LYS A 364 -6.88 39.20 -4.15
N LYS A 365 -5.98 38.21 -4.20
CA LYS A 365 -4.65 38.30 -3.61
C LYS A 365 -3.63 38.94 -4.55
N HIS A 366 -3.73 38.67 -5.86
CA HIS A 366 -2.66 38.94 -6.82
C HIS A 366 -3.07 39.84 -7.98
N CYS A 367 -4.37 40.06 -8.20
CA CYS A 367 -4.92 40.86 -9.28
C CYS A 367 -5.61 42.07 -8.66
N LYS A 368 -4.99 43.24 -8.79
CA LYS A 368 -5.48 44.50 -8.24
C LYS A 368 -6.14 45.35 -9.31
#